data_AF-A0AA86JBG5-F1
#
_entry.id   AF-A0AA86JBG5-F1
#
_cell.length_a   1.000
_cell.length_b   1.000
_cell.length_c   1.000
_cell.angle_alpha   90.00
_cell.angle_beta   90.00
_cell.angle_gamma   90.00
#
_symmetry.space_group_name_H-M   'P 1'
#
loop_
_entity.id
_entity.type
_entity.pdbx_description
1 polymer ?
#
loop_
_entity_poly.entity_id
_entity_poly.type
_entity_poly.pdbx_seq_one_letter_code
_entity_poly.pdbx_strand_id
1 'polypeptide(L)'
;MTVTPNRSDLPARRRRHARLIAALTELIGACAEAARAVYWPLATAPPGQDAVTVDLMPLKKLSRSAPLLLDHARGEDRARWPTAVAREQEAAARTDAARHVVARAQDFLKGPPGPPGAVPLPTAEHAAAAELISAGDEVAASWRRDPEQAVALVRELAAAGELSVDEILDAAVESTMLTGLVALNDAPDAPDPSAAAERCVRATPYLALAVTLASVDLD
;
A
#
# COMPACT_ATOMS: atom_id res chain seq x y z
N MET A 1 -13.15 -0.59 -38.16
CA MET A 1 -14.16 -0.23 -37.16
C MET A 1 -13.63 -0.64 -35.79
N THR A 2 -13.04 0.29 -35.05
CA THR A 2 -12.55 0.07 -33.68
C THR A 2 -13.74 0.16 -32.74
N VAL A 3 -14.17 -0.99 -32.22
CA VAL A 3 -15.16 -1.04 -31.15
C VAL A 3 -14.47 -0.57 -29.89
N THR A 4 -14.89 0.58 -29.36
CA THR A 4 -14.47 1.04 -28.04
C THR A 4 -15.11 0.10 -27.01
N PRO A 5 -14.33 -0.70 -26.26
CA PRO A 5 -14.91 -1.65 -25.31
C PRO A 5 -15.68 -0.91 -24.22
N ASN A 6 -16.87 -1.41 -23.90
CA ASN A 6 -17.73 -0.84 -22.88
C ASN A 6 -17.07 -0.99 -21.51
N ARG A 7 -17.43 -0.11 -20.56
CA ARG A 7 -16.93 -0.16 -19.17
C ARG A 7 -17.18 -1.53 -18.50
N SER A 8 -18.18 -2.27 -18.96
CA SER A 8 -18.54 -3.64 -18.55
C SER A 8 -17.59 -4.75 -19.02
N ASP A 9 -16.66 -4.46 -19.95
CA ASP A 9 -15.75 -5.47 -20.52
C ASP A 9 -14.46 -5.63 -19.70
N LEU A 10 -14.20 -4.71 -18.76
CA LEU A 10 -13.04 -4.78 -17.89
C LEU A 10 -13.34 -5.63 -16.65
N PRO A 11 -12.38 -6.45 -16.20
CA PRO A 11 -12.53 -7.16 -14.95
C PRO A 11 -12.72 -6.18 -13.79
N ALA A 12 -13.63 -6.51 -12.87
CA ALA A 12 -13.76 -5.81 -11.60
C ALA A 12 -12.38 -5.68 -10.92
N ARG A 13 -12.18 -4.59 -10.19
CA ARG A 13 -10.90 -4.25 -9.56
C ARG A 13 -10.39 -5.39 -8.67
N ARG A 14 -11.26 -6.02 -7.88
CA ARG A 14 -10.90 -7.22 -7.11
C ARG A 14 -10.26 -8.33 -7.96
N ARG A 15 -10.80 -8.57 -9.16
CA ARG A 15 -10.28 -9.59 -10.08
C ARG A 15 -8.97 -9.16 -10.75
N ARG A 16 -8.74 -7.86 -10.90
CA ARG A 16 -7.45 -7.31 -11.34
C ARG A 16 -6.34 -7.57 -10.33
N HIS A 17 -6.62 -7.41 -9.03
CA HIS A 17 -5.62 -7.57 -7.94
C HIS A 17 -5.63 -8.95 -7.28
N ALA A 18 -6.17 -9.98 -7.94
CA ALA A 18 -6.40 -11.28 -7.32
C ALA A 18 -5.11 -11.93 -6.78
N ARG A 19 -3.98 -11.78 -7.47
CA ARG A 19 -2.71 -12.34 -6.97
C ARG A 19 -2.10 -11.47 -5.90
N LEU A 20 -2.19 -10.14 -6.02
CA LEU A 20 -1.77 -9.25 -4.94
C LEU A 20 -2.52 -9.58 -3.63
N ILE A 21 -3.84 -9.75 -3.71
CA ILE A 21 -4.69 -10.15 -2.57
C ILE A 21 -4.24 -11.50 -2.01
N ALA A 22 -3.97 -12.49 -2.88
CA ALA A 22 -3.49 -13.79 -2.45
C ALA A 22 -2.12 -13.70 -1.75
N ALA A 23 -1.16 -12.97 -2.33
CA ALA A 23 0.18 -12.76 -1.77
C ALA A 23 0.14 -12.03 -0.42
N LEU A 24 -0.68 -10.98 -0.28
CA LEU A 24 -0.87 -10.29 1.00
C LEU A 24 -1.47 -11.24 2.06
N THR A 25 -2.43 -12.08 1.66
CA THR A 25 -3.04 -13.07 2.57
C THR A 25 -2.02 -14.14 3.00
N GLU A 26 -1.16 -14.57 2.08
CA GLU A 26 -0.05 -15.48 2.39
C GLU A 26 0.94 -14.86 3.36
N LEU A 27 1.30 -13.58 3.18
CA LEU A 27 2.17 -12.86 4.12
C LEU A 27 1.58 -12.73 5.52
N ILE A 28 0.27 -12.52 5.64
CA ILE A 28 -0.42 -12.51 6.94
C ILE A 28 -0.24 -13.87 7.63
N GLY A 29 -0.48 -14.97 6.92
CA GLY A 29 -0.26 -16.32 7.45
C GLY A 29 1.21 -16.56 7.83
N ALA A 30 2.15 -16.12 6.99
CA ALA A 30 3.57 -16.24 7.25
C ALA A 30 4.02 -15.43 8.48
N CYS A 31 3.44 -14.26 8.74
CA CYS A 31 3.69 -13.49 9.96
C CYS A 31 3.27 -14.28 11.20
N ALA A 32 2.10 -14.92 11.17
CA ALA A 32 1.60 -15.75 12.26
C ALA A 32 2.51 -16.96 12.52
N GLU A 33 2.93 -17.67 11.47
CA GLU A 33 3.84 -18.81 11.60
C GLU A 33 5.24 -18.40 12.09
N ALA A 34 5.78 -17.28 11.59
CA ALA A 34 7.07 -16.76 12.05
C ALA A 34 7.03 -16.35 13.53
N ALA A 35 5.94 -15.71 13.97
CA ALA A 35 5.75 -15.37 15.38
C ALA A 35 5.56 -16.62 16.25
N ARG A 36 4.83 -17.62 15.75
CA ARG A 36 4.66 -18.91 16.42
C ARG A 36 6.00 -19.63 16.62
N ALA A 37 6.92 -19.56 15.67
CA ALA A 37 8.26 -20.16 15.81
C ALA A 37 9.07 -19.58 17.00
N VAL A 38 8.74 -18.35 17.43
CA VAL A 38 9.32 -17.72 18.63
C VAL A 38 8.49 -18.03 19.88
N TYR A 39 7.18 -17.77 19.85
CA TYR A 39 6.35 -17.88 21.04
C TYR A 39 6.09 -19.32 21.47
N TRP A 40 6.10 -20.28 20.55
CA TRP A 40 5.83 -21.68 20.88
C TRP A 40 6.90 -22.29 21.80
N PRO A 41 8.21 -22.23 21.49
CA PRO A 41 9.23 -22.71 22.42
C PRO A 41 9.15 -22.02 23.79
N LEU A 42 8.92 -20.69 23.82
CA LEU A 42 8.78 -19.92 25.05
C LEU A 42 7.59 -20.42 25.90
N ALA A 43 6.45 -20.66 25.27
CA ALA A 43 5.25 -21.13 25.95
C ALA A 43 5.36 -22.58 26.46
N THR A 44 6.15 -23.42 25.78
CA THR A 44 6.35 -24.83 26.15
C THR A 44 7.53 -25.09 27.07
N ALA A 45 8.33 -24.06 27.38
CA ALA A 45 9.48 -24.20 28.27
C ALA A 45 9.04 -24.52 29.71
N PRO A 46 9.72 -25.44 30.41
CA PRO A 46 9.50 -25.68 31.83
C PRO A 46 9.62 -24.39 32.68
N PRO A 47 8.81 -24.25 33.74
CA PRO A 47 8.95 -23.14 34.68
C PRO A 47 10.36 -23.06 35.27
N GLY A 48 10.95 -21.86 35.29
CA GLY A 48 12.29 -21.62 35.83
C GLY A 48 13.45 -21.93 34.86
N GLN A 49 13.16 -22.22 33.58
CA GLN A 49 14.20 -22.27 32.57
C GLN A 49 14.55 -20.86 32.09
N ASP A 50 15.74 -20.37 32.46
CA ASP A 50 16.18 -19.00 32.18
C ASP A 50 16.54 -18.74 30.70
N ALA A 51 16.89 -19.78 29.94
CA ALA A 51 17.29 -19.66 28.54
C ALA A 51 16.50 -20.62 27.64
N VAL A 52 15.72 -20.06 26.72
CA VAL A 52 14.96 -20.80 25.70
C VAL A 52 15.52 -20.45 24.33
N THR A 53 15.99 -21.46 23.61
CA THR A 53 16.44 -21.27 22.22
C THR A 53 15.23 -21.16 21.30
N VAL A 54 15.22 -20.12 20.46
CA VAL A 54 14.18 -19.84 19.48
C VAL A 54 14.80 -19.63 18.10
N ASP A 55 14.07 -19.99 17.05
CA ASP A 55 14.52 -19.81 15.67
C ASP A 55 13.93 -18.51 15.08
N LEU A 56 14.81 -17.55 14.76
CA LEU A 56 14.44 -16.30 14.08
C LEU A 56 14.57 -16.37 12.56
N MET A 57 15.02 -17.50 12.01
CA MET A 57 15.20 -17.66 10.57
C MET A 57 13.91 -17.49 9.76
N PRO A 58 12.72 -17.98 10.19
CA PRO A 58 11.48 -17.75 9.47
C PRO A 58 11.17 -16.26 9.30
N LEU A 59 11.37 -15.48 10.37
CA LEU A 59 11.16 -14.03 10.36
C LEU A 59 12.15 -13.32 9.44
N LYS A 60 13.45 -13.65 9.50
CA LYS A 60 14.47 -13.07 8.62
C LYS A 60 14.26 -13.38 7.15
N LYS A 61 13.77 -14.59 6.84
CA LYS A 61 13.40 -14.97 5.47
C LYS A 61 12.20 -14.15 5.01
N LEU A 62 11.15 -14.11 5.82
CA LEU A 62 9.91 -13.39 5.55
C LEU A 62 10.18 -11.90 5.28
N SER A 63 10.96 -11.23 6.13
CA SER A 63 11.26 -9.80 5.96
C SER A 63 11.98 -9.49 4.65
N ARG A 64 12.87 -10.37 4.20
CA ARG A 64 13.63 -10.19 2.95
C ARG A 64 12.84 -10.59 1.70
N SER A 65 11.95 -11.58 1.80
CA SER A 65 11.21 -12.08 0.64
C SER A 65 9.88 -11.36 0.40
N ALA A 66 9.29 -10.73 1.42
CA ALA A 66 7.96 -10.13 1.31
C ALA A 66 7.84 -9.04 0.22
N PRO A 67 8.78 -8.09 0.06
CA PRO A 67 8.69 -7.11 -1.02
C PRO A 67 8.69 -7.76 -2.41
N LEU A 68 9.60 -8.73 -2.62
CA LEU A 68 9.74 -9.43 -3.90
C LEU A 68 8.49 -10.25 -4.25
N LEU A 69 7.85 -10.89 -3.26
CA LEU A 69 6.60 -11.62 -3.45
C LEU A 69 5.49 -10.69 -3.95
N LEU A 70 5.37 -9.50 -3.35
CA LEU A 70 4.34 -8.54 -3.69
C LEU A 70 4.59 -7.89 -5.06
N ASP A 71 5.84 -7.54 -5.36
CA ASP A 71 6.23 -7.03 -6.68
C ASP A 71 5.94 -8.04 -7.79
N HIS A 72 6.27 -9.32 -7.53
CA HIS A 72 5.97 -10.40 -8.46
C HIS A 72 4.46 -10.54 -8.68
N ALA A 73 3.66 -10.56 -7.61
CA ALA A 73 2.21 -10.65 -7.69
C ALA A 73 1.58 -9.47 -8.48
N ARG A 74 2.04 -8.23 -8.23
CA ARG A 74 1.61 -7.04 -8.99
C ARG A 74 1.98 -7.18 -10.47
N GLY A 75 3.19 -7.67 -10.77
CA GLY A 75 3.64 -7.90 -12.14
C GLY A 75 2.78 -8.93 -12.89
N GLU A 76 2.45 -10.04 -12.24
CA GLU A 76 1.60 -11.09 -12.82
C GLU A 76 0.14 -10.65 -13.02
N ASP A 77 -0.39 -9.83 -12.12
CA ASP A 77 -1.72 -9.24 -12.26
C ASP A 77 -1.78 -8.23 -13.42
N ARG A 78 -0.77 -7.36 -13.55
CA ARG A 78 -0.63 -6.44 -14.70
C ARG A 78 -0.51 -7.20 -16.03
N ALA A 79 0.34 -8.24 -16.08
CA ALA A 79 0.55 -9.04 -17.28
C ALA A 79 -0.71 -9.81 -17.71
N ARG A 80 -1.58 -10.16 -16.77
CA ARG A 80 -2.83 -10.88 -17.04
C ARG A 80 -3.89 -9.99 -17.69
N TRP A 81 -3.88 -8.69 -17.40
CA TRP A 81 -4.93 -7.75 -17.82
C TRP A 81 -4.38 -6.56 -18.63
N PRO A 82 -3.69 -6.80 -19.76
CA PRO A 82 -2.96 -5.75 -20.48
C PRO A 82 -3.86 -4.62 -21.00
N THR A 83 -5.09 -4.93 -21.43
CA THR A 83 -6.06 -3.91 -21.89
C THR A 83 -6.57 -3.04 -20.75
N ALA A 84 -6.76 -3.60 -19.55
CA ALA A 84 -7.16 -2.84 -18.38
C ALA A 84 -6.02 -1.88 -17.96
N VAL A 85 -4.81 -2.41 -17.87
CA VAL A 85 -3.60 -1.63 -17.55
C VAL A 85 -3.40 -0.48 -18.53
N ALA A 86 -3.54 -0.71 -19.84
CA ALA A 86 -3.40 0.34 -20.84
C ALA A 86 -4.42 1.48 -20.63
N ARG A 87 -5.67 1.14 -20.29
CA ARG A 87 -6.72 2.13 -20.04
C ARG A 87 -6.48 2.91 -18.74
N GLU A 88 -6.05 2.22 -17.69
CA GLU A 88 -5.66 2.84 -16.42
C GLU A 88 -4.51 3.81 -16.62
N GLN A 89 -3.48 3.44 -17.39
CA GLN A 89 -2.37 4.32 -17.74
C GLN A 89 -2.83 5.56 -18.52
N GLU A 90 -3.76 5.39 -19.46
CA GLU A 90 -4.33 6.53 -20.19
C GLU A 90 -5.15 7.45 -19.28
N ALA A 91 -5.90 6.88 -18.33
CA ALA A 91 -6.63 7.65 -17.32
C ALA A 91 -5.68 8.37 -16.37
N ALA A 92 -4.66 7.69 -15.86
CA ALA A 92 -3.62 8.22 -14.99
C ALA A 92 -2.84 9.36 -15.68
N ALA A 93 -2.55 9.24 -16.98
CA ALA A 93 -1.89 10.31 -17.72
C ALA A 93 -2.75 11.59 -17.79
N ARG A 94 -4.09 11.45 -17.87
CA ARG A 94 -5.00 12.59 -17.87
C ARG A 94 -5.09 13.25 -16.50
N THR A 95 -5.24 12.47 -15.44
CA THR A 95 -5.34 12.97 -14.06
C THR A 95 -4.01 13.56 -13.58
N ASP A 96 -2.88 12.96 -13.96
CA ASP A 96 -1.53 13.51 -13.73
C ASP A 96 -1.33 14.88 -14.38
N ALA A 97 -1.72 15.02 -15.65
CA ALA A 97 -1.69 16.31 -16.33
C ALA A 97 -2.57 17.36 -15.63
N ALA A 98 -3.74 16.96 -15.11
CA ALA A 98 -4.62 17.85 -14.35
C ALA A 98 -3.99 18.30 -13.02
N ARG A 99 -3.42 17.37 -12.23
CA ARG A 99 -2.70 17.69 -10.98
C ARG A 99 -1.53 18.64 -11.23
N HIS A 100 -0.76 18.43 -12.30
CA HIS A 100 0.32 19.36 -12.66
C HIS A 100 -0.19 20.77 -12.99
N VAL A 101 -1.34 20.92 -13.65
CA VAL A 101 -1.93 22.23 -13.91
C VAL A 101 -2.30 22.93 -12.60
N VAL A 102 -2.94 22.21 -11.68
CA VAL A 102 -3.34 22.74 -10.37
C VAL A 102 -2.14 23.09 -9.52
N ALA A 103 -1.14 22.21 -9.42
CA ALA A 103 0.08 22.46 -8.68
C ALA A 103 0.82 23.70 -9.19
N ARG A 104 0.93 23.88 -10.52
CA ARG A 104 1.52 25.09 -11.12
C ARG A 104 0.71 26.35 -10.82
N ALA A 105 -0.62 26.25 -10.84
CA ALA A 105 -1.48 27.38 -10.47
C ALA A 105 -1.31 27.76 -9.00
N GLN A 106 -1.20 26.78 -8.09
CA GLN A 106 -0.94 27.02 -6.67
C GLN A 106 0.44 27.63 -6.44
N ASP A 107 1.47 27.17 -7.13
CA ASP A 107 2.82 27.74 -7.02
C ASP A 107 2.87 29.19 -7.51
N PHE A 108 2.10 29.53 -8.54
CA PHE A 108 1.96 30.93 -8.99
C PHE A 108 1.35 31.83 -7.90
N LEU A 109 0.44 31.30 -7.07
CA LEU A 109 -0.20 32.03 -5.98
C LEU A 109 0.70 32.21 -4.74
N LYS A 110 1.72 31.36 -4.55
CA LYS A 110 2.60 31.37 -3.35
C LYS A 110 3.62 32.52 -3.32
N GLY A 111 3.77 33.29 -4.40
CA GLY A 111 4.67 34.46 -4.46
C GLY A 111 6.14 34.12 -4.76
N PRO A 112 7.04 35.13 -4.77
CA PRO A 112 8.43 34.94 -5.24
C PRO A 112 9.25 34.01 -4.33
N PRO A 113 10.31 33.37 -4.87
CA PRO A 113 11.12 32.40 -4.12
C PRO A 113 11.78 33.04 -2.89
N GLY A 114 11.95 32.20 -1.86
CA GLY A 114 12.60 32.58 -0.60
C GLY A 114 14.07 33.02 -0.76
N PRO A 115 14.69 33.54 0.31
CA PRO A 115 16.04 34.09 0.26
C PRO A 115 17.09 33.08 -0.23
N PRO A 116 18.20 33.55 -0.83
CA PRO A 116 19.27 32.68 -1.32
C PRO A 116 19.83 31.79 -0.20
N GLY A 117 19.92 30.47 -0.45
CA GLY A 117 20.43 29.48 0.51
C GLY A 117 19.36 28.66 1.25
N ALA A 118 18.07 28.90 1.00
CA ALA A 118 17.00 28.03 1.47
C ALA A 118 17.00 26.67 0.73
N VAL A 119 16.53 25.61 1.41
CA VAL A 119 16.27 24.31 0.79
C VAL A 119 15.33 24.53 -0.41
N PRO A 120 15.62 23.96 -1.61
CA PRO A 120 14.75 24.12 -2.77
C PRO A 120 13.31 23.71 -2.43
N LEU A 121 12.35 24.57 -2.77
CA LEU A 121 10.94 24.22 -2.64
C LEU A 121 10.60 23.05 -3.58
N PRO A 122 9.65 22.17 -3.21
CA PRO A 122 9.15 21.14 -4.11
C PRO A 122 8.68 21.76 -5.42
N THR A 123 8.96 21.08 -6.54
CA THR A 123 8.42 21.51 -7.84
C THR A 123 6.93 21.16 -7.92
N ALA A 124 6.21 21.75 -8.87
CA ALA A 124 4.82 21.40 -9.12
C ALA A 124 4.64 19.90 -9.39
N GLU A 125 5.63 19.25 -10.02
CA GLU A 125 5.63 17.81 -10.25
C GLU A 125 5.75 17.02 -8.94
N HIS A 126 6.64 17.44 -8.03
CA HIS A 126 6.72 16.83 -6.70
C HIS A 126 5.45 17.08 -5.87
N ALA A 127 4.81 18.23 -6.00
CA ALA A 127 3.55 18.55 -5.32
C ALA A 127 2.39 17.68 -5.83
N ALA A 128 2.25 17.52 -7.16
CA ALA A 128 1.24 16.65 -7.77
C ALA A 128 1.40 15.17 -7.36
N ALA A 129 2.64 14.68 -7.27
CA ALA A 129 2.90 13.33 -6.77
C ALA A 129 2.56 13.20 -5.28
N ALA A 130 2.92 14.19 -4.47
CA ALA A 130 2.62 14.20 -3.04
C ALA A 130 1.11 14.25 -2.75
N GLU A 131 0.32 14.91 -3.60
CA GLU A 131 -1.13 14.95 -3.49
C GLU A 131 -1.76 13.56 -3.62
N LEU A 132 -1.36 12.78 -4.63
CA LEU A 132 -1.86 11.41 -4.80
C LEU A 132 -1.48 10.51 -3.60
N ILE A 133 -0.24 10.63 -3.12
CA ILE A 133 0.22 9.89 -1.92
C ILE A 133 -0.61 10.29 -0.70
N SER A 134 -0.80 11.59 -0.48
CA SER A 134 -1.58 12.12 0.65
C SER A 134 -3.04 11.65 0.60
N ALA A 135 -3.65 11.65 -0.59
CA ALA A 135 -5.01 11.13 -0.79
C ALA A 135 -5.10 9.65 -0.42
N GLY A 136 -4.13 8.83 -0.86
CA GLY A 136 -4.03 7.42 -0.50
C GLY A 136 -3.89 7.19 1.01
N ASP A 137 -3.01 7.95 1.66
CA ASP A 137 -2.79 7.90 3.12
C ASP A 137 -4.05 8.29 3.90
N GLU A 138 -4.72 9.36 3.49
CA GLU A 138 -5.95 9.85 4.13
C GLU A 138 -7.08 8.82 4.01
N VAL A 139 -7.26 8.24 2.81
CA VAL A 139 -8.24 7.19 2.57
C VAL A 139 -7.92 5.94 3.39
N ALA A 140 -6.67 5.47 3.41
CA ALA A 140 -6.27 4.34 4.22
C ALA A 140 -6.54 4.57 5.73
N ALA A 141 -6.21 5.76 6.23
CA ALA A 141 -6.44 6.13 7.62
C ALA A 141 -7.93 6.26 7.95
N SER A 142 -8.74 6.76 7.01
CA SER A 142 -10.20 6.84 7.13
C SER A 142 -10.80 5.44 7.13
N TRP A 143 -10.39 4.57 6.21
CA TRP A 143 -10.92 3.20 6.06
C TRP A 143 -10.76 2.34 7.30
N ARG A 144 -9.65 2.51 8.02
CA ARG A 144 -9.40 1.81 9.29
C ARG A 144 -10.38 2.24 10.39
N ARG A 145 -10.87 3.48 10.35
CA ARG A 145 -11.76 4.06 11.37
C ARG A 145 -13.22 3.90 11.00
N ASP A 146 -13.57 4.25 9.76
CA ASP A 146 -14.92 4.28 9.23
C ASP A 146 -14.88 4.05 7.71
N PRO A 147 -15.17 2.82 7.24
CA PRO A 147 -15.21 2.51 5.80
C PRO A 147 -16.24 3.32 5.01
N GLU A 148 -17.39 3.70 5.60
CA GLU A 148 -18.41 4.48 4.90
C GLU A 148 -17.92 5.91 4.65
N GLN A 149 -17.31 6.52 5.67
CA GLN A 149 -16.66 7.82 5.54
C GLN A 149 -15.49 7.78 4.54
N ALA A 150 -14.74 6.68 4.49
CA ALA A 150 -13.66 6.51 3.52
C ALA A 150 -14.17 6.42 2.08
N VAL A 151 -15.29 5.74 1.84
CA VAL A 151 -15.96 5.73 0.52
C VAL A 151 -16.42 7.13 0.13
N ALA A 152 -17.01 7.89 1.06
CA ALA A 152 -17.40 9.27 0.82
C ALA A 152 -16.19 10.15 0.45
N LEU A 153 -15.08 10.00 1.19
CA LEU A 153 -13.83 10.71 0.94
C LEU A 153 -13.25 10.39 -0.45
N VAL A 154 -13.23 9.11 -0.86
CA VAL A 154 -12.75 8.73 -2.21
C VAL A 154 -13.57 9.42 -3.30
N ARG A 155 -14.90 9.50 -3.13
CA ARG A 155 -15.80 10.15 -4.09
C ARG A 155 -15.60 11.66 -4.11
N GLU A 156 -15.37 12.28 -2.95
CA GLU A 156 -15.10 13.71 -2.82
C GLU A 156 -13.79 14.08 -3.53
N LEU A 157 -12.70 13.36 -3.23
CA LEU A 157 -11.39 13.58 -3.85
C LEU A 157 -11.41 13.38 -5.37
N ALA A 158 -12.18 12.39 -5.86
CA ALA A 158 -12.32 12.15 -7.28
C ALA A 158 -13.22 13.17 -8.01
N ALA A 159 -14.05 13.94 -7.30
CA ALA A 159 -15.04 14.82 -7.90
C ALA A 159 -14.43 15.97 -8.72
N ALA A 160 -13.22 16.43 -8.36
CA ALA A 160 -12.49 17.46 -9.08
C ALA A 160 -11.88 16.95 -10.41
N GLY A 161 -11.75 15.63 -10.58
CA GLY A 161 -11.17 15.02 -11.79
C GLY A 161 -9.64 15.03 -11.85
N GLU A 162 -8.97 15.56 -10.82
CA GLU A 162 -7.51 15.53 -10.63
C GLU A 162 -7.02 14.15 -10.14
N LEU A 163 -7.93 13.39 -9.55
CA LEU A 163 -7.70 12.04 -9.06
C LEU A 163 -8.83 11.14 -9.58
N SER A 164 -8.50 9.92 -10.00
CA SER A 164 -9.51 8.89 -10.22
C SER A 164 -9.70 8.01 -8.98
N VAL A 165 -10.89 7.43 -8.84
CA VAL A 165 -11.21 6.47 -7.77
C VAL A 165 -10.19 5.33 -7.71
N ASP A 166 -9.84 4.78 -8.88
CA ASP A 166 -8.86 3.69 -9.00
C ASP A 166 -7.46 4.12 -8.52
N GLU A 167 -6.98 5.30 -8.92
CA GLU A 167 -5.68 5.83 -8.46
C GLU A 167 -5.64 6.02 -6.94
N ILE A 168 -6.71 6.59 -6.36
CA ILE A 168 -6.79 6.82 -4.92
C ILE A 168 -6.75 5.48 -4.15
N LEU A 169 -7.54 4.49 -4.59
CA LEU A 169 -7.55 3.17 -3.97
C LEU A 169 -6.23 2.43 -4.14
N ASP A 170 -5.58 2.53 -5.30
CA ASP A 170 -4.26 1.93 -5.54
C ASP A 170 -3.17 2.60 -4.69
N ALA A 171 -3.22 3.93 -4.52
CA ALA A 171 -2.33 4.64 -3.62
C ALA A 171 -2.56 4.23 -2.15
N ALA A 172 -3.81 4.04 -1.73
CA ALA A 172 -4.13 3.56 -0.39
C ALA A 172 -3.65 2.11 -0.15
N VAL A 173 -3.78 1.23 -1.14
CA VAL A 173 -3.21 -0.13 -1.11
C VAL A 173 -1.69 -0.05 -0.98
N GLU A 174 -1.03 0.79 -1.78
CA GLU A 174 0.42 0.92 -1.77
C GLU A 174 0.95 1.46 -0.43
N SER A 175 0.33 2.52 0.10
CA SER A 175 0.68 3.08 1.41
C SER A 175 0.57 2.05 2.54
N THR A 176 -0.54 1.32 2.59
CA THR A 176 -0.77 0.32 3.65
C THR A 176 0.15 -0.88 3.51
N MET A 177 0.39 -1.33 2.28
CA MET A 177 1.36 -2.38 1.98
C MET A 177 2.78 -1.98 2.40
N LEU A 178 3.24 -0.79 2.01
CA LEU A 178 4.55 -0.28 2.39
C LEU A 178 4.70 -0.14 3.90
N THR A 179 3.68 0.35 4.59
CA THR A 179 3.68 0.44 6.06
C THR A 179 3.83 -0.94 6.70
N GLY A 180 3.11 -1.95 6.19
CA GLY A 180 3.24 -3.34 6.64
C GLY A 180 4.64 -3.91 6.39
N LEU A 181 5.22 -3.65 5.22
CA LEU A 181 6.57 -4.08 4.86
C LEU A 181 7.65 -3.43 5.72
N VAL A 182 7.52 -2.13 6.03
CA VAL A 182 8.44 -1.43 6.95
C VAL A 182 8.38 -2.05 8.34
N ALA A 183 7.18 -2.26 8.89
CA ALA A 183 7.01 -2.90 10.19
C ALA A 183 7.64 -4.32 10.23
N LEU A 184 7.54 -5.07 9.13
CA LEU A 184 8.14 -6.38 9.00
C LEU A 184 9.67 -6.31 8.84
N ASN A 185 10.18 -5.31 8.11
CA ASN A 185 11.62 -5.13 7.89
C ASN A 185 12.37 -4.67 9.16
N ASP A 186 11.68 -4.00 10.09
CA ASP A 186 12.23 -3.60 11.39
C ASP A 186 12.26 -4.74 12.43
N ALA A 187 11.61 -5.87 12.12
CA ALA A 187 11.48 -6.99 13.05
C ALA A 187 12.82 -7.72 13.35
N PRO A 188 13.71 -7.99 12.38
CA PRO A 188 15.03 -8.61 12.63
C PRO A 188 15.96 -7.80 13.53
N ASP A 189 15.77 -6.47 13.59
CA ASP A 189 16.59 -5.54 14.37
C ASP A 189 16.02 -5.29 15.78
N ALA A 190 15.11 -6.15 16.23
CA ALA A 190 14.58 -6.08 17.58
C ALA A 190 15.60 -6.51 18.64
N PRO A 191 15.54 -5.94 19.86
CA PRO A 191 16.51 -6.21 20.92
C PRO A 191 16.44 -7.65 21.44
N ASP A 192 15.30 -8.32 21.30
CA ASP A 192 15.09 -9.70 21.71
C ASP A 192 14.11 -10.43 20.77
N PRO A 193 14.06 -11.77 20.81
CA PRO A 193 13.19 -12.54 19.93
C PRO A 193 11.69 -12.25 20.09
N SER A 194 11.22 -11.97 21.30
CA SER A 194 9.80 -11.68 21.56
C SER A 194 9.41 -10.34 20.94
N ALA A 195 10.27 -9.33 21.06
CA ALA A 195 10.10 -8.05 20.39
C ALA A 195 10.16 -8.20 18.85
N ALA A 196 10.99 -9.11 18.32
CA ALA A 196 11.01 -9.43 16.89
C ALA A 196 9.66 -10.03 16.44
N ALA A 197 9.17 -11.03 17.16
CA ALA A 197 7.88 -11.68 16.89
C ALA A 197 6.72 -10.70 16.99
N GLU A 198 6.72 -9.82 17.99
CA GLU A 198 5.71 -8.77 18.14
C GLU A 198 5.70 -7.82 16.93
N ARG A 199 6.88 -7.32 16.50
CA ARG A 199 7.00 -6.45 15.31
C ARG A 199 6.53 -7.15 14.04
N CYS A 200 6.83 -8.43 13.88
CA CYS A 200 6.32 -9.25 12.78
C CYS A 200 4.78 -9.30 12.78
N VAL A 201 4.15 -9.59 13.92
CA VAL A 201 2.68 -9.63 14.02
C VAL A 201 2.07 -8.24 13.81
N ARG A 202 2.73 -7.16 14.23
CA ARG A 202 2.28 -5.77 14.03
C ARG A 202 2.15 -5.38 12.54
N ALA A 203 2.81 -6.08 11.62
CA ALA A 203 2.62 -5.88 10.18
C ALA A 203 1.22 -6.33 9.69
N THR A 204 0.64 -7.36 10.33
CA THR A 204 -0.64 -8.00 9.96
C THR A 204 -1.80 -7.02 9.73
N PRO A 205 -2.14 -6.08 10.64
CA PRO A 205 -3.26 -5.17 10.42
C PRO A 205 -3.08 -4.27 9.19
N TYR A 206 -1.84 -3.92 8.82
CA TYR A 206 -1.57 -3.14 7.60
C TYR A 206 -1.77 -3.98 6.34
N LEU A 207 -1.27 -5.22 6.34
CA LEU A 207 -1.45 -6.16 5.23
C LEU A 207 -2.92 -6.53 5.03
N ALA A 208 -3.68 -6.70 6.12
CA ALA A 208 -5.12 -6.98 6.08
C ALA A 208 -5.92 -5.78 5.53
N LEU A 209 -5.51 -4.56 5.88
CA LEU A 209 -6.09 -3.35 5.31
C LEU A 209 -5.80 -3.24 3.81
N ALA A 210 -4.58 -3.55 3.37
CA ALA A 210 -4.21 -3.60 1.96
C ALA A 210 -5.08 -4.62 1.19
N VAL A 211 -5.34 -5.81 1.75
CA VAL A 211 -6.27 -6.80 1.18
C VAL A 211 -7.68 -6.21 1.04
N THR A 212 -8.17 -5.55 2.08
CA THR A 212 -9.51 -4.94 2.09
C THR A 212 -9.61 -3.90 0.98
N LEU A 213 -8.67 -2.95 0.95
CA LEU A 213 -8.63 -1.89 -0.06
C LEU A 213 -8.47 -2.46 -1.48
N ALA A 214 -7.63 -3.47 -1.69
CA ALA A 214 -7.45 -4.15 -2.99
C ALA A 214 -8.71 -4.90 -3.47
N SER A 215 -9.60 -5.27 -2.54
CA SER A 215 -10.81 -6.06 -2.83
C SER A 215 -12.07 -5.21 -3.05
N VAL A 216 -11.98 -3.91 -2.80
CA VAL A 216 -13.09 -2.97 -2.95
C VAL A 216 -13.30 -2.62 -4.41
N ASP A 217 -14.56 -2.69 -4.82
CA ASP A 217 -15.08 -2.21 -6.10
C ASP A 217 -16.09 -1.10 -5.76
N LEU A 218 -15.84 0.16 -6.18
CA LEU A 218 -16.71 1.32 -5.90
C LEU A 218 -17.53 1.78 -7.13
N ASP A 219 -17.53 0.97 -8.20
CA ASP A 219 -18.29 1.20 -9.43
C ASP A 219 -19.81 1.18 -9.22
#